data_AF-A0A3N2MIC5-F1
#
_entry.id   AF-A0A3N2MIC5-F1
#
_cell.length_a   1.000
_cell.length_b   1.000
_cell.length_c   1.000
_cell.angle_alpha   90.00
_cell.angle_beta   90.00
_cell.angle_gamma   90.00
#
_symmetry.space_group_name_H-M   'P 1'
#
loop_
_entity.id
_entity.type
_entity.pdbx_description
1 polymer ?
#
loop_
_entity_poly.entity_id
_entity_poly.type
_entity_poly.pdbx_seq_one_letter_code
_entity_poly.pdbx_strand_id
1 'polypeptide(L)'
;MLMRNSLPAVEPSRLYTRQEVAAMFALSDIELFSYASDPEGLRYEIVPASPYPLFRGSELLRFFSNTYKLCQDGCLSMKTI
;
A
#
# COMPACT_ATOMS: atom_id res chain seq x y z
N MET A 1 -1.99 5.86 -26.66
CA MET A 1 -2.74 4.67 -26.17
C MET A 1 -2.46 4.56 -24.69
N LEU A 2 -3.49 4.73 -23.87
CA LEU A 2 -3.40 4.77 -22.40
C LEU A 2 -2.80 3.47 -21.88
N MET A 3 -1.64 3.56 -21.23
CA MET A 3 -1.11 2.43 -20.47
C MET A 3 -2.09 2.15 -19.33
N ARG A 4 -2.63 0.93 -19.32
CA ARG A 4 -3.31 0.37 -18.15
C ARG A 4 -2.28 0.35 -17.03
N ASN A 5 -2.34 1.33 -16.13
CA ASN A 5 -1.57 1.31 -14.89
C ASN A 5 -2.19 0.23 -13.99
N SER A 6 -1.90 -1.03 -14.30
CA SER A 6 -2.12 -2.15 -13.41
C SER A 6 -1.37 -1.89 -12.11
N LEU A 7 -2.02 -2.17 -10.96
CA LEU A 7 -1.35 -2.22 -9.66
C LEU A 7 -0.01 -2.97 -9.81
N PRO A 8 1.02 -2.61 -9.03
CA PRO A 8 2.26 -3.39 -8.99
C PRO A 8 1.94 -4.87 -8.87
N ALA A 9 2.75 -5.74 -9.47
CA ALA A 9 2.56 -7.18 -9.38
C ALA A 9 2.73 -7.63 -7.91
N VAL A 10 1.64 -7.61 -7.15
CA VAL A 10 1.57 -7.99 -5.74
C VAL A 10 1.05 -9.42 -5.69
N GLU A 11 1.90 -10.34 -5.26
CA GLU A 11 1.49 -11.70 -4.93
C GLU A 11 0.67 -11.72 -3.63
N PRO A 12 -0.59 -12.21 -3.62
CA PRO A 12 -1.50 -12.09 -2.48
C PRO A 12 -1.01 -12.75 -1.17
N SER A 13 -0.37 -13.90 -1.29
CA SER A 13 0.05 -14.71 -0.11
C SER A 13 1.37 -14.24 0.49
N ARG A 14 2.13 -13.42 -0.24
CA ARG A 14 3.46 -12.97 0.16
C ARG A 14 3.38 -11.87 1.22
N LEU A 15 4.34 -11.88 2.13
CA LEU A 15 4.58 -10.80 3.09
C LEU A 15 5.66 -9.86 2.53
N TYR A 16 5.39 -8.56 2.59
CA TYR A 16 6.25 -7.50 2.10
C TYR A 16 6.75 -6.64 3.26
N THR A 17 8.00 -6.23 3.19
CA THR A 17 8.57 -5.27 4.12
C THR A 17 8.07 -3.86 3.84
N ARG A 18 8.19 -2.98 4.84
CA ARG A 18 7.92 -1.54 4.69
C ARG A 18 8.64 -0.92 3.49
N GLN A 19 9.93 -1.26 3.29
CA GLN A 19 10.74 -0.73 2.19
C GLN A 19 10.23 -1.19 0.82
N GLU A 20 9.84 -2.47 0.70
CA GLU A 20 9.26 -3.00 -0.52
C GLU A 20 7.93 -2.33 -0.87
N VAL A 21 7.05 -2.16 0.12
CA VAL A 21 5.76 -1.47 -0.09
C VAL A 21 5.98 -0.02 -0.51
N ALA A 22 6.85 0.71 0.19
CA ALA A 22 7.17 2.11 -0.14
C ALA A 22 7.68 2.23 -1.58
N ALA A 23 8.60 1.34 -2.00
CA ALA A 23 9.12 1.32 -3.35
C ALA A 23 8.08 0.93 -4.41
N MET A 24 7.28 -0.12 -4.14
CA MET A 24 6.27 -0.63 -5.08
C MET A 24 5.15 0.38 -5.37
N PHE A 25 4.75 1.15 -4.35
CA PHE A 25 3.65 2.10 -4.45
C PHE A 25 4.11 3.56 -4.54
N ALA A 26 5.42 3.79 -4.67
CA ALA A 26 6.05 5.12 -4.70
C ALA A 26 5.61 6.03 -3.54
N LEU A 27 5.53 5.47 -2.33
CA LEU A 27 5.12 6.17 -1.11
C LEU A 27 6.33 6.58 -0.29
N SER A 28 6.21 7.68 0.44
CA SER A 28 7.12 8.01 1.52
C SER A 28 6.84 7.16 2.77
N ASP A 29 7.83 7.08 3.65
CA ASP A 29 7.70 6.39 4.94
C ASP A 29 6.60 6.97 5.81
N ILE A 30 6.39 8.29 5.72
CA ILE A 30 5.37 9.03 6.47
C ILE A 30 3.97 8.68 5.96
N GLU A 31 3.78 8.61 4.65
CA GLU A 31 2.49 8.21 4.04
C GLU A 31 2.15 6.75 4.37
N LEU A 32 3.12 5.84 4.27
CA LEU A 32 2.89 4.45 4.63
C LEU A 32 2.55 4.30 6.13
N PHE A 33 3.18 5.09 6.98
CA PHE A 33 2.89 5.10 8.42
C PHE A 33 1.49 5.67 8.73
N SER A 34 1.05 6.72 8.03
CA SER A 34 -0.28 7.29 8.23
C SER A 34 -1.36 6.28 7.85
N TYR A 35 -1.18 5.53 6.75
CA TYR A 35 -2.10 4.44 6.39
C TYR A 35 -2.13 3.31 7.41
N ALA A 36 -1.01 2.95 8.02
CA ALA A 36 -0.95 1.89 9.02
C ALA A 36 -1.47 2.31 10.41
N SER A 37 -1.62 3.61 10.65
CA SER A 37 -2.10 4.17 11.92
C SER A 37 -3.61 4.33 11.98
N ASP A 38 -4.30 4.27 10.83
CA ASP A 38 -5.76 4.36 10.74
C ASP A 38 -6.42 3.01 11.12
N PRO A 39 -7.45 2.99 11.98
CA PRO A 39 -8.17 1.75 12.35
C PRO A 39 -8.81 1.01 11.17
N GLU A 40 -9.19 1.71 10.09
CA GLU A 40 -9.66 1.11 8.84
C GLU A 40 -8.57 1.03 7.76
N GLY A 41 -7.36 1.43 8.12
CA GLY A 41 -6.21 1.57 7.24
C GLY A 41 -5.51 0.28 6.83
N LEU A 42 -4.25 0.44 6.44
CA LEU A 42 -3.42 -0.66 5.97
C LEU A 42 -2.99 -1.55 7.13
N ARG A 43 -3.40 -2.82 7.09
CA ARG A 43 -3.08 -3.80 8.12
C ARG A 43 -1.70 -4.40 7.90
N TYR A 44 -1.00 -4.66 9.01
CA TYR A 44 0.28 -5.37 9.03
C TYR A 44 0.25 -6.52 10.03
N GLU A 45 1.19 -7.44 9.86
CA GLU A 45 1.39 -8.61 10.69
C GLU A 45 2.78 -8.57 11.32
N ILE A 46 2.89 -9.04 12.56
CA ILE A 46 4.16 -9.28 13.22
C ILE A 46 4.37 -10.79 13.21
N VAL A 47 5.46 -11.24 12.58
CA VAL A 47 5.78 -12.67 12.47
C VAL A 47 7.03 -12.98 13.29
N PRO A 48 7.17 -14.19 13.87
CA PRO A 48 8.33 -14.54 14.70
C PRO A 48 9.69 -14.39 13.99
N ALA A 49 9.69 -14.50 12.65
CA ALA A 49 10.90 -14.39 11.83
C ALA A 49 11.42 -12.94 11.65
N SER A 50 10.63 -11.93 12.02
CA SER A 50 10.99 -10.51 11.83
C SER A 50 10.48 -9.66 13.00
N PRO A 51 11.33 -8.84 13.62
CA PRO A 51 10.88 -7.87 14.62
C PRO A 51 10.13 -6.68 14.00
N TYR A 52 10.11 -6.57 12.66
CA TYR A 52 9.49 -5.48 11.93
C TYR A 52 8.13 -5.89 11.34
N PRO A 53 7.17 -4.95 11.25
CA PRO A 53 5.87 -5.20 10.65
C PRO A 53 6.00 -5.57 9.17
N LEU A 54 5.22 -6.55 8.74
CA LEU A 54 5.13 -7.00 7.36
C LEU A 54 3.70 -6.85 6.85
N PHE A 55 3.56 -6.56 5.56
CA PHE A 55 2.28 -6.32 4.92
C PHE A 55 1.93 -7.49 4.00
N ARG A 56 0.75 -8.10 4.19
CA ARG A 56 0.30 -9.18 3.32
C ARG A 56 -0.15 -8.64 1.97
N GLY A 57 0.23 -9.32 0.90
CA GLY A 57 -0.13 -8.92 -0.46
C GLY A 57 -1.63 -8.76 -0.68
N SER A 58 -2.46 -9.63 -0.11
CA SER A 58 -3.92 -9.51 -0.18
C SER A 58 -4.43 -8.23 0.48
N GLU A 59 -3.81 -7.79 1.57
CA GLU A 59 -4.16 -6.52 2.24
C GLU A 59 -3.70 -5.31 1.44
N LEU A 60 -2.50 -5.36 0.85
CA LEU A 60 -2.03 -4.32 -0.07
C LEU A 60 -2.97 -4.19 -1.28
N LEU A 61 -3.37 -5.32 -1.86
CA LEU A 61 -4.35 -5.34 -2.95
C LEU A 61 -5.70 -4.81 -2.50
N ARG A 62 -6.24 -5.23 -1.34
CA ARG A 62 -7.52 -4.72 -0.82
C ARG A 62 -7.47 -3.20 -0.60
N PHE A 63 -6.44 -2.73 0.10
CA PHE A 63 -6.29 -1.32 0.48
C PHE A 63 -6.07 -0.46 -0.76
N PHE A 64 -5.03 -0.74 -1.55
CA PHE A 64 -4.73 0.07 -2.72
C PHE A 64 -5.71 -0.17 -3.87
N SER A 65 -6.39 -1.31 -4.02
CA SER A 65 -7.47 -1.37 -5.02
C SER A 65 -8.62 -0.42 -4.70
N ASN A 66 -8.87 -0.09 -3.43
CA ASN A 66 -9.90 0.86 -3.05
C ASN A 66 -9.37 2.30 -3.05
N THR A 67 -8.13 2.51 -2.60
CA THR A 67 -7.49 3.83 -2.49
C THR A 67 -6.90 4.32 -3.82
N TYR A 68 -6.26 3.46 -4.62
CA TYR A 68 -5.71 3.80 -5.94
C TYR A 68 -6.76 3.85 -7.06
N LYS A 69 -7.92 3.18 -6.92
CA LYS A 69 -9.03 3.38 -7.87
C LYS A 69 -9.53 4.83 -7.84
N LEU A 70 -9.50 5.48 -6.67
CA LEU A 70 -9.78 6.91 -6.57
C LEU A 70 -8.76 7.75 -7.34
N CYS A 71 -7.49 7.32 -7.44
CA CYS A 71 -6.47 8.03 -8.21
C CYS A 71 -6.64 7.92 -9.74
N GLN A 72 -7.26 6.85 -10.24
CA GLN A 72 -7.40 6.62 -11.69
C GLN A 72 -8.57 7.36 -12.34
N ASP A 73 -9.64 7.66 -11.59
CA ASP A 73 -10.76 8.51 -12.04
C ASP A 73 -10.51 10.01 -11.80
N GLY A 74 -9.26 10.37 -11.46
CA GLY A 74 -8.83 11.75 -11.27
C GLY A 74 -8.77 12.14 -9.79
N CYS A 75 -7.87 11.52 -9.01
CA CYS A 75 -7.51 12.15 -7.74
C CYS A 75 -6.89 13.51 -8.06
N LEU A 76 -7.63 14.56 -7.70
CA LEU A 76 -7.03 15.76 -7.16
C LEU A 76 -5.95 15.29 -6.20
N SER A 77 -4.69 15.55 -6.57
CA SER A 77 -3.55 15.65 -5.68
C SER A 77 -4.05 15.87 -4.26
N MET A 78 -3.86 14.91 -3.35
CA MET A 78 -3.98 15.18 -1.92
C MET A 78 -2.84 16.12 -1.54
N LYS A 79 -2.94 17.36 -1.97
CA LYS A 79 -2.59 18.49 -1.13
C LYS A 79 -3.67 18.51 -0.06
N THR A 80 -3.36 17.91 1.08
CA THR A 80 -4.13 18.22 2.27
C THR A 80 -3.16 18.65 3.36
N ILE A 81 -3.04 19.99 3.41
CA ILE A 81 -2.53 20.89 4.46
C ILE A 81 -1.01 21.00 4.58
#